data_AF-A0A2D9TG98-F1
#
_entry.id   AF-A0A2D9TG98-F1
#
_cell.length_a   1.000
_cell.length_b   1.000
_cell.length_c   1.000
_cell.angle_alpha   90.00
_cell.angle_beta   90.00
_cell.angle_gamma   90.00
#
_symmetry.space_group_name_H-M   'P 1'
#
loop_
_entity.id
_entity.type
_entity.pdbx_description
1 polymer ?
#
loop_
_entity_poly.entity_id
_entity_poly.type
_entity_poly.pdbx_seq_one_letter_code
_entity_poly.pdbx_strand_id
1 'polypeptide(L)'
;MSNPMRSANPSLAQLVLVAAAIATLASIGTGCRVYDESLVIEGDGSTTTDPDGGTGTGEDCELAGPPARPDVTDDGTGDDVQQYYVIRDLTLRQTEGDLWARTGYDVDGICTRSPTLTSECTNRTGSEDGENGIDNVFGQRLFPLFELTIANYQDSMQAMHEEGRNALALSIRGWNGQPDDSNVVVAAYTTVAATSAGATEDEPPADPVFDARSQLTLDGEAAPGPTWDGQDWVWLREDSFTGVDGLRPVISDDSAYVSGGRVVFNLPDRAEFMLFGVDVREGREGELLTSRVRLTNGLLTFQLDPETGAGSEGVIAGRWPLDDILVTTREIGICEEDPLAGLLTTQLLGMSDVRDEAPEAGEPVRECNALSLGASFRATPVRFAGTAPGADPIDVCEARAGEGT
;
A
#
# COMPACT_ATOMS: atom_id res chain seq x y z
N MET A 1 1.81 -2.72 48.28
CA MET A 1 0.51 -2.05 48.14
C MET A 1 0.52 -1.39 46.77
N SER A 2 0.05 -2.13 45.76
CA SER A 2 0.05 -1.71 44.37
C SER A 2 -1.18 -0.86 44.10
N ASN A 3 -0.99 0.32 43.51
CA ASN A 3 -2.06 1.15 42.99
C ASN A 3 -2.53 0.55 41.66
N PRO A 4 -3.84 0.37 41.42
CA PRO A 4 -4.34 0.04 40.10
C PRO A 4 -4.26 1.29 39.23
N MET A 5 -3.50 1.23 38.13
CA MET A 5 -3.56 2.21 37.05
C MET A 5 -4.98 2.22 36.48
N ARG A 6 -5.64 3.36 36.56
CA ARG A 6 -6.89 3.61 35.84
C ARG A 6 -6.54 3.84 34.38
N SER A 7 -7.07 2.99 33.50
CA SER A 7 -7.23 3.29 32.08
C SER A 7 -7.94 4.64 31.93
N ALA A 8 -7.28 5.59 31.26
CA ALA A 8 -7.84 6.90 30.96
C ALA A 8 -8.60 6.80 29.64
N ASN A 9 -9.92 6.98 29.68
CA ASN A 9 -10.72 7.16 28.47
C ASN A 9 -10.16 8.35 27.66
N PRO A 10 -10.13 8.26 26.31
CA PRO A 10 -9.72 9.39 25.48
C PRO A 10 -10.57 10.61 25.84
N SER A 11 -9.91 11.75 26.04
CA SER A 11 -10.60 12.94 26.50
C SER A 11 -11.66 13.37 25.47
N LEU A 12 -12.86 13.71 25.95
CA LEU A 12 -13.95 14.28 25.14
C LEU A 12 -13.50 15.41 24.19
N ALA A 13 -12.40 16.10 24.51
CA ALA A 13 -11.82 17.16 23.68
C ALA A 13 -11.23 16.63 22.36
N GLN A 14 -10.58 15.46 22.35
CA GLN A 14 -10.05 14.84 21.12
C GLN A 14 -11.19 14.36 20.21
N LEU A 15 -12.22 13.74 20.79
CA LEU A 15 -13.43 13.32 20.07
C LEU A 15 -14.17 14.52 19.43
N VAL A 16 -14.23 15.66 20.11
CA VAL A 16 -14.82 16.90 19.57
C VAL A 16 -13.96 17.50 18.46
N LEU A 17 -12.62 17.43 18.55
CA LEU A 17 -11.71 17.93 17.52
C LEU A 17 -11.78 17.10 16.22
N VAL A 18 -11.79 15.76 16.34
CA VAL A 18 -11.96 14.87 15.18
C VAL A 18 -13.33 15.04 14.55
N ALA A 19 -14.41 15.08 15.36
CA ALA A 19 -15.75 15.32 14.85
C ALA A 19 -15.90 16.70 14.20
N ALA A 20 -15.26 17.74 14.74
CA ALA A 20 -15.25 19.08 14.15
C ALA A 20 -14.45 19.15 12.85
N ALA A 21 -13.28 18.49 12.76
CA ALA A 21 -12.51 18.41 11.52
C ALA A 21 -13.31 17.71 10.40
N ILE A 22 -13.98 16.60 10.73
CA ILE A 22 -14.82 15.87 9.76
C ILE A 22 -16.06 16.69 9.36
N ALA A 23 -16.69 17.42 10.29
CA ALA A 23 -17.83 18.30 9.97
C ALA A 23 -17.45 19.53 9.13
N THR A 24 -16.19 20.00 9.23
CA THR A 24 -15.71 21.17 8.46
C THR A 24 -15.40 20.79 7.00
N LEU A 25 -14.98 19.55 6.74
CA LEU A 25 -14.83 19.03 5.37
C LEU A 25 -16.18 18.82 4.67
N ALA A 26 -17.23 18.46 5.41
CA ALA A 26 -18.58 18.28 4.86
C ALA A 26 -19.28 19.59 4.42
N SER A 27 -18.72 20.77 4.73
CA SER A 27 -19.40 22.07 4.51
C SER A 27 -18.91 22.88 3.31
N ILE A 28 -18.06 22.32 2.43
CA ILE A 28 -17.63 22.99 1.18
C ILE A 28 -18.51 22.59 -0.05
N GLY A 29 -19.39 21.60 0.08
CA GLY A 29 -20.15 21.02 -1.04
C GLY A 29 -21.57 21.54 -1.29
N THR A 30 -21.87 22.83 -1.09
CA THR A 30 -23.18 23.39 -1.52
C THR A 30 -23.05 24.45 -2.60
N GLY A 31 -23.29 24.05 -3.85
CA GLY A 31 -23.76 24.97 -4.88
C GLY A 31 -23.21 24.72 -6.28
N CYS A 32 -23.87 23.85 -7.05
CA CYS A 32 -24.38 24.13 -8.41
C CYS A 32 -24.83 22.81 -9.08
N ARG A 33 -26.14 22.53 -9.05
CA ARG A 33 -26.75 21.65 -10.05
C ARG A 33 -27.07 22.49 -11.27
N VAL A 34 -26.28 22.35 -12.33
CA VAL A 34 -26.65 22.79 -13.68
C VAL A 34 -26.47 21.60 -14.60
N TYR A 35 -27.46 20.71 -14.61
CA TYR A 35 -27.68 19.82 -15.74
C TYR A 35 -28.86 20.39 -16.52
N ASP A 36 -28.56 20.89 -17.71
CA ASP A 36 -29.52 21.32 -18.73
C ASP A 36 -29.51 20.26 -19.83
N GLU A 37 -30.56 19.43 -19.87
CA GLU A 37 -30.72 18.34 -20.84
C GLU A 37 -30.87 18.84 -22.30
N SER A 38 -30.85 20.16 -22.55
CA SER A 38 -30.91 20.73 -23.89
C SER A 38 -29.56 20.84 -24.64
N LEU A 39 -28.44 20.43 -24.03
CA LEU A 39 -27.11 20.47 -24.66
C LEU A 39 -26.64 19.12 -25.28
N VAL A 40 -27.51 18.12 -25.35
CA VAL A 40 -27.21 16.88 -26.11
C VAL A 40 -27.28 17.20 -27.61
N ILE A 41 -26.12 17.40 -28.22
CA ILE A 41 -25.98 17.52 -29.67
C ILE A 41 -26.04 16.10 -30.26
N GLU A 42 -27.12 15.80 -30.98
CA GLU A 42 -27.17 14.64 -31.89
C GLU A 42 -26.18 14.88 -33.04
N GLY A 43 -25.03 14.19 -32.98
CA GLY A 43 -23.97 14.25 -33.99
C GLY A 43 -23.90 12.96 -34.81
N ASP A 44 -24.34 13.06 -36.06
CA ASP A 44 -24.40 11.98 -37.06
C ASP A 44 -23.02 11.73 -37.71
N GLY A 45 -22.66 10.44 -37.84
CA GLY A 45 -21.79 9.81 -38.85
C GLY A 45 -20.41 10.38 -39.23
N SER A 46 -19.34 9.68 -38.85
CA SER A 46 -18.21 9.38 -39.75
C SER A 46 -17.34 8.22 -39.23
N THR A 47 -17.16 7.21 -40.08
CA THR A 47 -16.51 5.93 -39.81
C THR A 47 -15.02 5.93 -40.14
N THR A 48 -14.16 5.63 -39.17
CA THR A 48 -12.90 4.90 -39.35
C THR A 48 -12.74 3.94 -38.17
N THR A 49 -12.78 2.65 -38.47
CA THR A 49 -12.66 1.53 -37.52
C THR A 49 -11.18 1.25 -37.23
N ASP A 50 -10.78 1.42 -35.97
CA ASP A 50 -9.67 0.70 -35.36
C ASP A 50 -10.28 -0.39 -34.46
N PRO A 51 -9.83 -1.66 -34.51
CA PRO A 51 -10.40 -2.71 -33.69
C PRO A 51 -9.50 -2.93 -32.46
N ASP A 52 -9.72 -2.15 -31.41
CA ASP A 52 -9.61 -2.59 -30.01
C ASP A 52 -10.40 -1.60 -29.12
N GLY A 53 -11.36 -2.15 -28.38
CA GLY A 53 -12.55 -1.45 -27.90
C GLY A 53 -12.34 -0.54 -26.69
N GLY A 54 -12.84 0.70 -26.82
CA GLY A 54 -13.00 1.63 -25.69
C GLY A 54 -13.17 3.10 -26.05
N THR A 55 -13.99 3.48 -27.04
CA THR A 55 -14.21 4.90 -27.39
C THR A 55 -15.29 5.54 -26.53
N GLY A 56 -14.91 5.98 -25.33
CA GLY A 56 -15.55 7.09 -24.62
C GLY A 56 -14.65 8.32 -24.73
N THR A 57 -15.03 9.31 -25.51
CA THR A 57 -14.24 10.52 -25.78
C THR A 57 -14.22 11.45 -24.56
N GLY A 58 -13.29 11.20 -23.64
CA GLY A 58 -12.57 12.26 -22.93
C GLY A 58 -11.32 12.56 -23.76
N GLU A 59 -11.23 13.76 -24.33
CA GLU A 59 -10.11 14.18 -25.18
C GLU A 59 -8.75 14.03 -24.47
N ASP A 60 -7.78 13.38 -25.13
CA ASP A 60 -6.33 13.45 -24.91
C ASP A 60 -5.81 13.31 -23.47
N CYS A 61 -6.09 12.17 -22.83
CA CYS A 61 -5.44 11.79 -21.58
C CYS A 61 -4.66 10.49 -21.80
N GLU A 62 -3.33 10.57 -21.82
CA GLU A 62 -2.46 9.38 -21.79
C GLU A 62 -2.58 8.76 -20.41
N LEU A 63 -3.09 7.53 -20.31
CA LEU A 63 -3.32 6.84 -19.04
C LEU A 63 -1.98 6.36 -18.45
N ALA A 64 -1.77 6.65 -17.18
CA ALA A 64 -0.59 6.23 -16.43
C ALA A 64 -0.68 4.72 -16.16
N GLY A 65 0.10 3.93 -16.87
CA GLY A 65 0.24 2.49 -16.61
C GLY A 65 1.69 2.07 -16.35
N PRO A 66 1.92 0.83 -15.87
CA PRO A 66 3.25 0.24 -15.91
C PRO A 66 3.74 0.15 -17.36
N PRO A 67 5.07 0.13 -17.58
CA PRO A 67 5.61 -0.13 -18.91
C PRO A 67 5.15 -1.49 -19.42
N ALA A 68 4.91 -1.60 -20.72
CA ALA A 68 4.52 -2.87 -21.34
C ALA A 68 5.61 -3.93 -21.14
N ARG A 69 5.20 -5.21 -21.05
CA ARG A 69 6.14 -6.33 -21.03
C ARG A 69 7.03 -6.28 -22.29
N PRO A 70 8.35 -6.43 -22.16
CA PRO A 70 9.23 -6.42 -23.31
C PRO A 70 9.03 -7.69 -24.15
N ASP A 71 9.11 -7.54 -25.48
CA ASP A 71 9.11 -8.65 -26.44
C ASP A 71 10.55 -9.17 -26.63
N VAL A 72 11.13 -9.67 -25.53
CA VAL A 72 12.43 -10.35 -25.52
C VAL A 72 12.23 -11.79 -25.09
N THR A 73 13.07 -12.70 -25.57
CA THR A 73 13.02 -14.10 -25.12
C THR A 73 13.79 -14.21 -23.81
N ASP A 74 13.14 -14.71 -22.77
CA ASP A 74 13.81 -15.18 -21.56
C ASP A 74 14.80 -16.29 -21.92
N ASP A 75 16.09 -16.05 -21.66
CA ASP A 75 17.19 -16.95 -21.95
C ASP A 75 17.55 -17.86 -20.78
N GLY A 76 16.83 -17.75 -19.65
CA GLY A 76 17.05 -18.49 -18.40
C GLY A 76 18.33 -18.10 -17.67
N THR A 77 19.02 -17.04 -18.10
CA THR A 77 20.19 -16.56 -17.37
C THR A 77 19.74 -15.86 -16.09
N GLY A 78 20.26 -16.28 -14.94
CA GLY A 78 19.84 -15.71 -13.64
C GLY A 78 18.75 -16.52 -12.91
N ASP A 79 18.28 -17.64 -13.46
CA ASP A 79 17.32 -18.56 -12.82
C ASP A 79 17.70 -18.98 -11.39
N ASP A 80 19.01 -19.11 -11.15
CA ASP A 80 19.60 -19.51 -9.87
C ASP A 80 19.91 -18.32 -8.95
N VAL A 81 19.72 -17.08 -9.42
CA VAL A 81 20.03 -15.86 -8.67
C VAL A 81 18.75 -15.30 -8.06
N GLN A 82 18.77 -15.12 -6.73
CA GLN A 82 17.70 -14.44 -5.99
C GLN A 82 18.28 -13.23 -5.27
N GLN A 83 17.70 -12.07 -5.54
CA GLN A 83 18.04 -10.80 -4.90
C GLN A 83 16.91 -10.40 -3.96
N TYR A 84 17.26 -9.76 -2.84
CA TYR A 84 16.29 -9.31 -1.85
C TYR A 84 16.37 -7.80 -1.67
N TYR A 85 15.22 -7.21 -1.37
CA TYR A 85 15.05 -5.78 -1.19
C TYR A 85 14.17 -5.51 0.03
N VAL A 86 14.45 -4.44 0.76
CA VAL A 86 13.53 -3.89 1.77
C VAL A 86 12.92 -2.60 1.24
N ILE A 87 11.60 -2.49 1.34
CA ILE A 87 10.84 -1.29 1.01
C ILE A 87 11.03 -0.26 2.12
N ARG A 88 11.50 0.92 1.74
CA ARG A 88 11.76 2.07 2.60
C ARG A 88 11.08 3.31 2.07
N ASP A 89 11.00 4.33 2.91
CA ASP A 89 10.46 5.65 2.57
C ASP A 89 9.04 5.57 1.97
N LEU A 90 8.22 4.63 2.47
CA LEU A 90 6.84 4.48 2.04
C LEU A 90 6.08 5.78 2.36
N THR A 91 5.58 6.43 1.32
CA THR A 91 4.94 7.75 1.39
C THR A 91 3.44 7.61 1.20
N LEU A 92 2.73 7.69 2.32
CA LEU A 92 1.27 7.66 2.43
C LEU A 92 0.69 9.09 2.56
N ARG A 93 1.42 9.99 3.23
CA ARG A 93 1.10 11.42 3.36
C ARG A 93 1.39 12.13 2.05
N GLN A 94 0.34 12.47 1.31
CA GLN A 94 0.44 12.98 -0.06
C GLN A 94 -0.32 14.30 -0.30
N THR A 95 -0.70 14.99 0.77
CA THR A 95 -1.39 16.29 0.72
C THR A 95 -0.45 17.46 0.42
N GLU A 96 0.86 17.30 0.61
CA GLU A 96 1.84 18.32 0.28
C GLU A 96 2.12 18.32 -1.23
N GLY A 97 1.97 19.48 -1.88
CA GLY A 97 2.36 19.67 -3.28
C GLY A 97 1.64 18.76 -4.28
N ASP A 98 0.40 18.36 -3.98
CA ASP A 98 -0.44 17.48 -4.81
C ASP A 98 0.26 16.19 -5.22
N LEU A 99 1.03 15.59 -4.30
CA LEU A 99 1.72 14.32 -4.54
C LEU A 99 0.76 13.19 -4.93
N TRP A 100 -0.46 13.20 -4.41
CA TRP A 100 -1.50 12.23 -4.76
C TRP A 100 -1.76 12.19 -6.27
N ALA A 101 -1.71 13.34 -6.96
CA ALA A 101 -1.98 13.46 -8.38
C ALA A 101 -0.87 12.88 -9.27
N ARG A 102 0.27 12.49 -8.69
CA ARG A 102 1.46 11.98 -9.41
C ARG A 102 1.98 10.66 -8.86
N THR A 103 1.28 10.09 -7.87
CA THR A 103 1.68 8.86 -7.19
C THR A 103 0.63 7.80 -7.46
N GLY A 104 1.00 6.73 -8.15
CA GLY A 104 0.07 5.67 -8.51
C GLY A 104 0.00 5.43 -10.01
N TYR A 105 -1.08 4.78 -10.42
CA TYR A 105 -1.43 4.49 -11.80
C TYR A 105 -2.93 4.72 -11.99
N ASP A 106 -3.36 4.78 -13.24
CA ASP A 106 -4.74 4.55 -13.63
C ASP A 106 -5.10 3.08 -13.30
N VAL A 107 -6.16 2.89 -12.52
CA VAL A 107 -6.63 1.57 -12.11
C VAL A 107 -7.98 1.22 -12.72
N ASP A 108 -8.68 2.17 -13.37
CA ASP A 108 -10.01 1.98 -13.96
C ASP A 108 -10.10 2.15 -15.47
N GLY A 109 -9.05 2.63 -16.12
CA GLY A 109 -8.99 2.82 -17.56
C GLY A 109 -9.68 4.09 -18.04
N ILE A 110 -10.05 5.01 -17.15
CA ILE A 110 -10.91 6.16 -17.43
C ILE A 110 -10.31 7.42 -16.83
N CYS A 111 -10.06 8.45 -17.65
CA CYS A 111 -9.75 9.77 -17.11
C CYS A 111 -11.02 10.51 -16.63
N THR A 112 -11.25 10.51 -15.32
CA THR A 112 -12.27 11.29 -14.63
C THR A 112 -11.82 12.74 -14.43
N ARG A 113 -12.34 13.65 -15.27
CA ARG A 113 -12.06 15.09 -15.16
C ARG A 113 -13.28 15.97 -15.38
N SER A 114 -13.29 17.16 -14.77
CA SER A 114 -14.27 18.20 -15.07
C SER A 114 -14.22 18.60 -16.56
N PRO A 115 -15.38 18.83 -17.21
CA PRO A 115 -16.71 18.99 -16.62
C PRO A 115 -17.58 17.73 -16.58
N THR A 116 -17.18 16.63 -17.23
CA THR A 116 -18.04 15.45 -17.41
C THR A 116 -17.94 14.43 -16.28
N LEU A 117 -16.82 14.39 -15.54
CA LEU A 117 -16.57 13.45 -14.43
C LEU A 117 -17.02 12.02 -14.76
N THR A 118 -16.57 11.52 -15.91
CA THR A 118 -16.82 10.14 -16.35
C THR A 118 -16.09 9.17 -15.42
N SER A 119 -16.78 8.16 -14.89
CA SER A 119 -16.23 7.15 -13.98
C SER A 119 -16.84 5.78 -14.28
N GLU A 120 -16.14 4.69 -13.93
CA GLU A 120 -16.61 3.31 -14.15
C GLU A 120 -17.84 2.93 -13.29
N CYS A 121 -18.11 3.68 -12.22
CA CYS A 121 -19.18 3.42 -11.27
C CYS A 121 -19.91 4.70 -10.87
N THR A 122 -21.08 4.57 -10.25
CA THR A 122 -21.80 5.72 -9.70
C THR A 122 -21.16 6.14 -8.37
N ASN A 123 -20.34 7.19 -8.41
CA ASN A 123 -19.80 7.85 -7.23
C ASN A 123 -20.81 8.87 -6.66
N ARG A 124 -20.91 8.98 -5.33
CA ARG A 124 -21.79 9.95 -4.65
C ARG A 124 -21.22 11.36 -4.57
N THR A 125 -19.90 11.52 -4.63
CA THR A 125 -19.26 12.84 -4.48
C THR A 125 -18.37 13.26 -5.65
N GLY A 126 -18.02 12.32 -6.55
CA GLY A 126 -17.11 12.56 -7.67
C GLY A 126 -15.68 12.78 -7.17
N SER A 127 -14.72 12.04 -7.74
CA SER A 127 -13.29 12.35 -7.61
C SER A 127 -12.76 12.76 -8.97
N GLU A 128 -11.80 13.67 -8.98
CA GLU A 128 -11.01 13.94 -10.19
C GLU A 128 -9.69 13.17 -10.07
N ASP A 129 -9.24 12.62 -11.18
CA ASP A 129 -7.97 11.91 -11.23
C ASP A 129 -6.80 12.88 -11.22
N GLY A 130 -5.63 12.32 -10.96
CA GLY A 130 -4.37 13.00 -11.09
C GLY A 130 -3.94 13.29 -12.53
N GLU A 131 -2.66 13.59 -12.65
CA GLU A 131 -1.97 13.65 -13.93
C GLU A 131 -2.11 12.31 -14.64
N ASN A 132 -2.33 12.32 -15.95
CA ASN A 132 -2.42 11.09 -16.77
C ASN A 132 -3.44 10.05 -16.25
N GLY A 133 -4.55 10.47 -15.64
CA GLY A 133 -5.58 9.53 -15.16
C GLY A 133 -5.17 8.74 -13.90
N ILE A 134 -4.17 9.20 -13.14
CA ILE A 134 -3.77 8.51 -11.90
C ILE A 134 -4.92 8.50 -10.89
N ASP A 135 -5.33 7.31 -10.47
CA ASP A 135 -6.31 7.09 -9.43
C ASP A 135 -5.63 6.95 -8.07
N ASN A 136 -5.85 7.91 -7.18
CA ASN A 136 -5.28 7.86 -5.84
C ASN A 136 -6.11 8.65 -4.80
N VAL A 137 -7.37 8.26 -4.65
CA VAL A 137 -8.26 8.82 -3.64
C VAL A 137 -7.78 8.51 -2.23
N PHE A 138 -7.05 7.41 -2.03
CA PHE A 138 -6.36 7.13 -0.77
C PHE A 138 -5.50 8.33 -0.33
N GLY A 139 -4.53 8.74 -1.15
CA GLY A 139 -3.63 9.85 -0.83
C GLY A 139 -4.35 11.20 -0.78
N GLN A 140 -5.35 11.40 -1.65
CA GLN A 140 -6.09 12.66 -1.76
C GLN A 140 -7.04 12.89 -0.58
N ARG A 141 -7.80 11.87 -0.15
CA ARG A 141 -8.94 12.03 0.77
C ARG A 141 -8.89 11.15 2.01
N LEU A 142 -8.49 9.88 1.88
CA LEU A 142 -8.54 8.96 3.03
C LEU A 142 -7.38 9.17 4.00
N PHE A 143 -6.14 9.25 3.51
CA PHE A 143 -4.97 9.35 4.38
C PHE A 143 -5.00 10.57 5.32
N PRO A 144 -5.47 11.76 4.90
CA PRO A 144 -5.64 12.89 5.82
C PRO A 144 -6.58 12.58 6.99
N LEU A 145 -7.66 11.83 6.75
CA LEU A 145 -8.58 11.40 7.82
C LEU A 145 -7.95 10.33 8.72
N PHE A 146 -7.16 9.45 8.12
CA PHE A 146 -6.40 8.43 8.84
C PHE A 146 -5.39 9.07 9.79
N GLU A 147 -4.64 10.08 9.33
CA GLU A 147 -3.64 10.80 10.12
C GLU A 147 -4.26 11.59 11.30
N LEU A 148 -5.49 12.10 11.12
CA LEU A 148 -6.24 12.71 12.24
C LEU A 148 -6.60 11.70 13.33
N THR A 149 -6.72 10.42 12.98
CA THR A 149 -7.10 9.35 13.91
C THR A 149 -5.87 8.71 14.57
N ILE A 150 -4.79 8.56 13.81
CA ILE A 150 -3.49 8.06 14.26
C ILE A 150 -2.42 9.10 13.90
N ALA A 151 -2.16 10.00 14.84
CA ALA A 151 -1.16 11.03 14.65
C ALA A 151 0.21 10.40 14.35
N ASN A 152 0.92 10.93 13.34
CA ASN A 152 2.27 10.53 12.96
C ASN A 152 2.44 9.04 12.59
N TYR A 153 1.38 8.38 12.10
CA TYR A 153 1.48 6.95 11.73
C TYR A 153 2.56 6.68 10.68
N GLN A 154 2.64 7.48 9.62
CA GLN A 154 3.70 7.32 8.62
C GLN A 154 5.08 7.50 9.26
N ASP A 155 5.27 8.55 10.07
CA ASP A 155 6.57 8.86 10.66
C ASP A 155 6.99 7.73 11.64
N SER A 156 6.03 7.11 12.35
CA SER A 156 6.29 5.99 13.25
C SER A 156 6.60 4.69 12.50
N MET A 157 5.89 4.42 11.41
CA MET A 157 6.22 3.34 10.48
C MET A 157 7.62 3.52 9.88
N GLN A 158 7.94 4.73 9.41
CA GLN A 158 9.27 5.04 8.84
C GLN A 158 10.37 4.86 9.88
N ALA A 159 10.19 5.31 11.12
CA ALA A 159 11.15 5.07 12.19
C ALA A 159 11.38 3.56 12.45
N MET A 160 10.31 2.75 12.45
CA MET A 160 10.45 1.30 12.56
C MET A 160 11.22 0.70 11.38
N HIS A 161 10.91 1.14 10.16
CA HIS A 161 11.63 0.70 8.97
C HIS A 161 13.09 1.13 9.00
N GLU A 162 13.43 2.32 9.50
CA GLU A 162 14.82 2.78 9.67
C GLU A 162 15.59 1.94 10.69
N GLU A 163 14.93 1.48 11.74
CA GLU A 163 15.45 0.51 12.71
C GLU A 163 15.54 -0.93 12.14
N GLY A 164 15.07 -1.15 10.92
CA GLY A 164 15.08 -2.45 10.26
C GLY A 164 13.93 -3.37 10.66
N ARG A 165 12.90 -2.86 11.35
CA ARG A 165 11.84 -3.68 11.96
C ARG A 165 10.57 -3.65 11.11
N ASN A 166 9.99 -4.82 10.88
CA ASN A 166 8.65 -5.00 10.32
C ASN A 166 8.36 -4.22 9.02
N ALA A 167 9.39 -3.98 8.20
CA ALA A 167 9.26 -3.42 6.86
C ALA A 167 8.79 -4.48 5.86
N LEU A 168 8.17 -4.04 4.76
CA LEU A 168 7.92 -4.90 3.60
C LEU A 168 9.24 -5.24 2.90
N ALA A 169 9.36 -6.45 2.39
CA ALA A 169 10.49 -6.89 1.59
C ALA A 169 10.03 -7.54 0.29
N LEU A 170 10.91 -7.51 -0.71
CA LEU A 170 10.70 -8.12 -2.01
C LEU A 170 11.86 -9.06 -2.31
N SER A 171 11.62 -10.07 -3.14
CA SER A 171 12.70 -10.78 -3.81
C SER A 171 12.45 -10.86 -5.30
N ILE A 172 13.52 -10.74 -6.10
CA ILE A 172 13.50 -11.00 -7.53
C ILE A 172 14.36 -12.24 -7.78
N ARG A 173 13.79 -13.25 -8.45
CA ARG A 173 14.50 -14.46 -8.90
C ARG A 173 14.37 -14.59 -10.41
N GLY A 174 15.43 -15.05 -11.06
CA GLY A 174 15.44 -15.22 -12.51
C GLY A 174 15.91 -14.01 -13.30
N TRP A 175 16.19 -12.88 -12.65
CA TRP A 175 16.62 -11.68 -13.36
C TRP A 175 18.04 -11.82 -13.91
N ASN A 176 18.19 -11.65 -15.23
CA ASN A 176 19.47 -11.73 -15.94
C ASN A 176 20.38 -10.48 -15.80
N GLY A 177 19.94 -9.46 -15.05
CA GLY A 177 20.66 -8.20 -14.88
C GLY A 177 20.53 -7.22 -16.05
N GLN A 178 19.74 -7.54 -17.08
CA GLN A 178 19.47 -6.66 -18.20
C GLN A 178 18.30 -5.70 -17.91
N PRO A 179 18.23 -4.55 -18.59
CA PRO A 179 17.09 -3.64 -18.48
C PRO A 179 15.76 -4.25 -18.93
N ASP A 180 15.80 -5.16 -19.90
CA ASP A 180 14.60 -5.85 -20.38
C ASP A 180 14.71 -7.34 -20.07
N ASP A 181 13.76 -7.84 -19.30
CA ASP A 181 13.61 -9.25 -18.97
C ASP A 181 12.12 -9.60 -18.99
N SER A 182 11.73 -10.45 -19.92
CA SER A 182 10.31 -10.75 -20.16
C SER A 182 9.67 -11.58 -19.05
N ASN A 183 10.46 -12.21 -18.19
CA ASN A 183 9.98 -13.17 -17.21
C ASN A 183 10.92 -13.27 -16.00
N VAL A 184 10.45 -12.78 -14.84
CA VAL A 184 11.10 -12.97 -13.56
C VAL A 184 10.07 -13.42 -12.54
N VAL A 185 10.52 -14.01 -11.43
CA VAL A 185 9.65 -14.30 -10.30
C VAL A 185 9.87 -13.25 -9.23
N VAL A 186 8.82 -12.49 -8.92
CA VAL A 186 8.83 -11.53 -7.82
C VAL A 186 7.97 -12.05 -6.69
N ALA A 187 8.43 -11.90 -5.46
CA ALA A 187 7.68 -12.25 -4.26
C ALA A 187 7.76 -11.14 -3.22
N ALA A 188 6.71 -11.00 -2.42
CA ALA A 188 6.64 -10.06 -1.31
C ALA A 188 6.62 -10.80 0.04
N TYR A 189 7.22 -10.15 1.03
CA TYR A 189 7.36 -10.64 2.38
C TYR A 189 7.22 -9.48 3.36
N THR A 190 7.13 -9.83 4.63
CA THR A 190 7.34 -8.88 5.72
C THR A 190 8.60 -9.28 6.47
N THR A 191 9.42 -8.30 6.85
CA THR A 191 10.63 -8.52 7.64
C THR A 191 10.28 -8.65 9.12
N VAL A 192 11.10 -9.35 9.90
CA VAL A 192 11.07 -9.27 11.37
C VAL A 192 12.00 -8.14 11.80
N ALA A 193 13.28 -8.29 11.46
CA ALA A 193 14.31 -7.31 11.74
C ALA A 193 15.39 -7.33 10.65
N ALA A 194 16.20 -6.28 10.60
CA ALA A 194 17.41 -6.17 9.82
C ALA A 194 18.56 -5.65 10.70
N THR A 195 19.79 -5.98 10.33
CA THR A 195 21.00 -5.50 11.00
C THR A 195 22.11 -5.27 10.00
N SER A 196 23.03 -4.36 10.31
CA SER A 196 24.19 -4.12 9.45
C SER A 196 25.08 -5.36 9.41
N ALA A 197 25.57 -5.71 8.22
CA ALA A 197 26.68 -6.64 8.13
C ALA A 197 27.91 -5.98 8.75
N GLY A 198 28.58 -6.66 9.68
CA GLY A 198 29.92 -6.25 10.09
C GLY A 198 30.84 -6.11 8.86
N ALA A 199 31.94 -5.36 8.99
CA ALA A 199 32.80 -4.96 7.86
C ALA A 199 33.36 -6.09 6.97
N THR A 200 33.17 -7.37 7.32
CA THR A 200 33.71 -8.54 6.61
C THR A 200 32.81 -9.80 6.70
N GLU A 201 31.51 -9.67 6.96
CA GLU A 201 30.65 -10.85 7.20
C GLU A 201 30.04 -11.38 5.90
N ASP A 202 30.47 -12.56 5.47
CA ASP A 202 29.88 -13.32 4.34
C ASP A 202 28.69 -14.20 4.78
N GLU A 203 28.51 -14.39 6.08
CA GLU A 203 27.45 -15.18 6.69
C GLU A 203 26.60 -14.29 7.62
N PRO A 204 25.30 -14.59 7.79
CA PRO A 204 24.45 -13.85 8.73
C PRO A 204 24.91 -14.09 10.18
N PRO A 205 24.66 -13.13 11.09
CA PRO A 205 24.93 -13.31 12.51
C PRO A 205 24.30 -14.59 13.07
N ALA A 206 25.08 -15.32 13.87
CA ALA A 206 24.62 -16.56 14.51
C ALA A 206 23.68 -16.29 15.70
N ASP A 207 22.82 -17.25 15.98
CA ASP A 207 21.92 -17.28 17.15
C ASP A 207 21.09 -15.98 17.38
N PRO A 208 20.37 -15.48 16.37
CA PRO A 208 19.55 -14.27 16.52
C PRO A 208 18.39 -14.51 17.49
N VAL A 209 18.17 -13.57 18.41
CA VAL A 209 17.02 -13.59 19.33
C VAL A 209 16.12 -12.39 19.03
N PHE A 210 14.84 -12.67 18.79
CA PHE A 210 13.81 -11.67 18.52
C PHE A 210 12.84 -11.60 19.69
N ASP A 211 12.50 -10.40 20.13
CA ASP A 211 11.43 -10.21 21.10
C ASP A 211 10.05 -10.05 20.42
N ALA A 212 9.00 -9.90 21.23
CA ALA A 212 7.64 -9.71 20.73
C ALA A 212 7.41 -8.40 19.96
N ARG A 213 8.38 -7.47 19.98
CA ARG A 213 8.38 -6.23 19.22
C ARG A 213 9.33 -6.30 18.02
N SER A 214 9.86 -7.49 17.70
CA SER A 214 10.85 -7.69 16.65
C SER A 214 12.16 -6.94 16.89
N GLN A 215 12.50 -6.65 18.14
CA GLN A 215 13.83 -6.17 18.49
C GLN A 215 14.82 -7.33 18.39
N LEU A 216 15.86 -7.16 17.58
CA LEU A 216 16.92 -8.15 17.40
C LEU A 216 18.01 -7.95 18.47
N THR A 217 18.38 -9.05 19.10
CA THR A 217 19.50 -9.17 20.04
C THR A 217 20.52 -10.17 19.50
N LEU A 218 21.80 -9.80 19.52
CA LEU A 218 22.94 -10.63 19.15
C LEU A 218 23.92 -10.67 20.33
N ASP A 219 24.37 -11.87 20.71
CA ASP A 219 25.26 -12.09 21.85
C ASP A 219 24.77 -11.46 23.18
N GLY A 220 23.45 -11.36 23.35
CA GLY A 220 22.80 -10.79 24.54
C GLY A 220 22.72 -9.26 24.56
N GLU A 221 23.17 -8.58 23.51
CA GLU A 221 23.08 -7.12 23.34
C GLU A 221 22.18 -6.75 22.16
N ALA A 222 21.59 -5.55 22.20
CA ALA A 222 20.81 -5.06 21.07
C ALA A 222 21.68 -5.02 19.80
N ALA A 223 21.19 -5.61 18.71
CA ALA A 223 21.91 -5.63 17.45
C ALA A 223 22.09 -4.21 16.90
N PRO A 224 23.19 -3.94 16.17
CA PRO A 224 23.34 -2.66 15.49
C PRO A 224 22.22 -2.50 14.46
N GLY A 225 21.69 -1.29 14.35
CA GLY A 225 20.74 -0.97 13.29
C GLY A 225 21.36 -1.17 11.90
N PRO A 226 20.52 -1.38 10.87
CA PRO A 226 20.96 -1.44 9.49
C PRO A 226 21.54 -0.10 9.02
N THR A 227 22.52 -0.17 8.13
CA THR A 227 23.17 0.98 7.48
C THR A 227 22.54 1.34 6.15
N TRP A 228 21.77 0.42 5.56
CA TRP A 228 21.07 0.59 4.29
C TRP A 228 21.99 0.84 3.11
N ASP A 229 23.13 0.15 3.11
CA ASP A 229 24.20 0.26 2.11
C ASP A 229 24.21 -0.91 1.11
N GLY A 230 23.19 -1.76 1.14
CA GLY A 230 23.08 -2.94 0.30
C GLY A 230 23.63 -4.22 0.93
N GLN A 231 24.27 -4.14 2.10
CA GLN A 231 24.93 -5.29 2.73
C GLN A 231 24.22 -5.79 3.98
N ASP A 232 23.14 -5.13 4.42
CA ASP A 232 22.40 -5.50 5.62
C ASP A 232 21.81 -6.91 5.54
N TRP A 233 21.80 -7.62 6.66
CA TRP A 233 21.17 -8.92 6.83
C TRP A 233 19.72 -8.73 7.27
N VAL A 234 18.80 -9.44 6.63
CA VAL A 234 17.36 -9.38 6.95
C VAL A 234 16.79 -10.75 7.29
N TRP A 235 15.96 -10.81 8.32
CA TRP A 235 15.14 -11.97 8.63
C TRP A 235 13.72 -11.71 8.17
N LEU A 236 13.16 -12.63 7.39
CA LEU A 236 11.79 -12.56 6.90
C LEU A 236 10.86 -13.29 7.88
N ARG A 237 9.59 -12.87 7.94
CA ARG A 237 8.62 -13.56 8.79
C ARG A 237 8.34 -14.97 8.27
N GLU A 238 8.26 -15.93 9.17
CA GLU A 238 7.92 -17.33 8.84
C GLU A 238 6.54 -17.45 8.17
N ASP A 239 5.57 -16.61 8.57
CA ASP A 239 4.22 -16.59 7.99
C ASP A 239 4.15 -16.02 6.56
N SER A 240 5.25 -15.46 6.05
CA SER A 240 5.38 -15.09 4.64
C SER A 240 5.64 -16.30 3.73
N PHE A 241 5.80 -17.49 4.31
CA PHE A 241 6.10 -18.73 3.60
C PHE A 241 5.08 -19.84 3.87
N THR A 242 5.03 -20.79 2.95
CA THR A 242 4.24 -22.02 2.99
C THR A 242 5.04 -23.19 2.41
N GLY A 243 4.43 -24.37 2.32
CA GLY A 243 5.05 -25.57 1.75
C GLY A 243 5.75 -26.46 2.77
N VAL A 244 6.23 -27.61 2.29
CA VAL A 244 6.83 -28.67 3.14
C VAL A 244 8.23 -28.28 3.63
N ASP A 245 8.96 -27.50 2.84
CA ASP A 245 10.25 -26.91 3.19
C ASP A 245 10.12 -25.57 3.91
N GLY A 246 8.92 -24.99 3.98
CA GLY A 246 8.64 -23.72 4.67
C GLY A 246 9.27 -22.50 4.00
N LEU A 247 9.63 -22.59 2.70
CA LEU A 247 10.34 -21.53 1.99
C LEU A 247 9.66 -21.12 0.67
N ARG A 248 8.44 -21.61 0.40
CA ARG A 248 7.64 -21.13 -0.73
C ARG A 248 6.92 -19.84 -0.34
N PRO A 249 7.12 -18.70 -1.03
CA PRO A 249 6.42 -17.45 -0.68
C PRO A 249 4.91 -17.60 -0.82
N VAL A 250 4.16 -16.96 0.08
CA VAL A 250 2.69 -16.88 0.00
C VAL A 250 2.25 -15.88 -1.08
N ILE A 251 2.99 -14.77 -1.22
CA ILE A 251 2.72 -13.72 -2.20
C ILE A 251 3.83 -13.78 -3.27
N SER A 252 3.47 -14.20 -4.47
CA SER A 252 4.39 -14.29 -5.59
C SER A 252 3.68 -14.09 -6.93
N ASP A 253 4.39 -13.50 -7.88
CA ASP A 253 4.03 -13.43 -9.31
C ASP A 253 5.12 -14.15 -10.10
N ASP A 254 4.76 -15.28 -10.71
CA ASP A 254 5.62 -16.06 -11.59
C ASP A 254 5.59 -15.56 -13.04
N SER A 255 4.85 -14.48 -13.30
CA SER A 255 4.75 -13.78 -14.56
C SER A 255 5.25 -12.34 -14.48
N ALA A 256 5.93 -11.95 -13.40
CA ALA A 256 6.53 -10.63 -13.29
C ALA A 256 7.59 -10.40 -14.39
N TYR A 257 7.96 -9.15 -14.62
CA TYR A 257 8.93 -8.80 -15.67
C TYR A 257 9.71 -7.53 -15.33
N VAL A 258 10.76 -7.27 -16.10
CA VAL A 258 11.53 -6.02 -16.05
C VAL A 258 11.47 -5.37 -17.43
N SER A 259 11.08 -4.10 -17.50
CA SER A 259 11.07 -3.32 -18.76
C SER A 259 11.79 -2.00 -18.56
N GLY A 260 12.83 -1.74 -19.35
CA GLY A 260 13.66 -0.55 -19.21
C GLY A 260 14.30 -0.38 -17.81
N GLY A 261 14.52 -1.49 -17.10
CA GLY A 261 14.99 -1.55 -15.72
C GLY A 261 13.89 -1.36 -14.67
N ARG A 262 12.63 -1.17 -15.06
CA ARG A 262 11.50 -1.12 -14.15
C ARG A 262 10.92 -2.51 -13.92
N VAL A 263 10.97 -2.97 -12.68
CA VAL A 263 10.33 -4.20 -12.24
C VAL A 263 8.82 -3.97 -12.21
N VAL A 264 8.06 -4.93 -12.72
CA VAL A 264 6.59 -4.94 -12.69
C VAL A 264 6.12 -6.24 -12.04
N PHE A 265 5.44 -6.12 -10.91
CA PHE A 265 4.96 -7.21 -10.07
C PHE A 265 3.47 -7.05 -9.82
N ASN A 266 2.66 -7.98 -10.33
CA ASN A 266 1.22 -8.02 -10.04
C ASN A 266 1.01 -8.71 -8.70
N LEU A 267 0.40 -7.99 -7.75
CA LEU A 267 0.02 -8.58 -6.48
C LEU A 267 -1.16 -9.54 -6.72
N PRO A 268 -1.11 -10.78 -6.20
CA PRO A 268 -2.26 -11.66 -6.21
C PRO A 268 -3.47 -10.97 -5.57
N ASP A 269 -4.65 -11.26 -6.09
CA ASP A 269 -5.89 -10.63 -5.64
C ASP A 269 -6.10 -10.82 -4.13
N ARG A 270 -6.32 -9.70 -3.43
CA ARG A 270 -6.46 -9.63 -1.97
C ARG A 270 -5.32 -10.29 -1.19
N ALA A 271 -4.12 -10.36 -1.77
CA ALA A 271 -2.92 -10.72 -1.04
C ALA A 271 -2.74 -9.74 0.14
N GLU A 272 -2.49 -10.31 1.32
CA GLU A 272 -2.37 -9.55 2.56
C GLU A 272 -0.92 -9.21 2.83
N PHE A 273 -0.61 -7.91 2.86
CA PHE A 273 0.65 -7.43 3.40
C PHE A 273 0.40 -6.50 4.57
N MET A 274 1.37 -6.45 5.48
CA MET A 274 1.24 -5.77 6.77
C MET A 274 2.12 -4.54 6.82
N LEU A 275 1.52 -3.41 7.19
CA LEU A 275 2.24 -2.21 7.57
C LEU A 275 2.24 -2.08 9.08
N PHE A 276 3.40 -1.81 9.65
CA PHE A 276 3.57 -1.68 11.09
C PHE A 276 3.95 -0.26 11.46
N GLY A 277 3.35 0.25 12.52
CA GLY A 277 3.73 1.49 13.16
C GLY A 277 3.63 1.36 14.66
N VAL A 278 3.85 2.46 15.37
CA VAL A 278 3.58 2.53 16.81
C VAL A 278 2.54 3.60 17.11
N ASP A 279 1.68 3.33 18.08
CA ASP A 279 0.78 4.33 18.65
C ASP A 279 1.63 5.31 19.50
N VAL A 280 1.44 6.59 19.24
CA VAL A 280 2.13 7.69 19.92
C VAL A 280 1.17 8.52 20.79
N ARG A 281 -0.10 8.08 20.92
CA ARG A 281 -1.09 8.75 21.77
C ARG A 281 -0.81 8.49 23.24
N GLU A 282 -1.04 9.51 24.06
CA GLU A 282 -0.89 9.44 25.51
C GLU A 282 -1.67 8.26 26.10
N GLY A 283 -0.99 7.38 26.83
CA GLY A 283 -1.58 6.19 27.45
C GLY A 283 -1.56 4.93 26.59
N ARG A 284 -1.09 5.00 25.33
CA ARG A 284 -0.83 3.86 24.44
C ARG A 284 0.56 3.92 23.81
N GLU A 285 1.47 4.71 24.38
CA GLU A 285 2.78 4.96 23.76
C GLU A 285 3.59 3.68 23.58
N GLY A 286 3.99 3.42 22.34
CA GLY A 286 4.81 2.27 21.99
C GLY A 286 4.04 0.96 21.87
N GLU A 287 2.70 1.00 21.83
CA GLU A 287 1.90 -0.13 21.34
C GLU A 287 2.11 -0.30 19.84
N LEU A 288 2.36 -1.54 19.42
CA LEU A 288 2.51 -1.88 18.01
C LEU A 288 1.13 -1.78 17.34
N LEU A 289 1.05 -1.00 16.26
CA LEU A 289 -0.11 -0.93 15.39
C LEU A 289 0.20 -1.74 14.14
N THR A 290 -0.76 -2.55 13.72
CA THR A 290 -0.70 -3.27 12.44
C THR A 290 -1.80 -2.73 11.54
N SER A 291 -1.53 -2.63 10.25
CA SER A 291 -2.53 -2.32 9.23
C SER A 291 -2.36 -3.30 8.09
N ARG A 292 -3.31 -4.23 7.97
CA ARG A 292 -3.37 -5.18 6.87
C ARG A 292 -3.96 -4.52 5.63
N VAL A 293 -3.20 -4.51 4.56
CA VAL A 293 -3.65 -3.99 3.28
C VAL A 293 -3.91 -5.17 2.36
N ARG A 294 -5.11 -5.18 1.74
CA ARG A 294 -5.51 -6.15 0.72
C ARG A 294 -6.03 -5.40 -0.47
N LEU A 295 -5.36 -5.56 -1.60
CA LEU A 295 -5.69 -4.86 -2.84
C LEU A 295 -6.24 -5.85 -3.84
N THR A 296 -7.23 -5.41 -4.61
CA THR A 296 -7.62 -6.04 -5.86
C THR A 296 -6.93 -5.31 -7.02
N ASN A 297 -6.59 -6.04 -8.08
CA ASN A 297 -5.73 -5.56 -9.17
C ASN A 297 -4.48 -4.81 -8.66
N GLY A 298 -3.86 -5.34 -7.60
CA GLY A 298 -2.70 -4.71 -6.97
C GLY A 298 -1.46 -4.80 -7.88
N LEU A 299 -0.68 -3.74 -7.90
CA LEU A 299 0.52 -3.61 -8.71
C LEU A 299 1.63 -2.99 -7.86
N LEU A 300 2.83 -3.54 -7.99
CA LEU A 300 4.04 -2.97 -7.43
C LEU A 300 5.06 -2.79 -8.54
N THR A 301 5.61 -1.59 -8.69
CA THR A 301 6.71 -1.32 -9.60
C THR A 301 7.84 -0.56 -8.92
N PHE A 302 9.06 -0.65 -9.44
CA PHE A 302 10.18 0.21 -9.07
C PHE A 302 11.27 0.15 -10.13
N GLN A 303 12.04 1.24 -10.26
CA GLN A 303 13.17 1.35 -11.17
C GLN A 303 14.44 0.84 -10.51
N LEU A 304 15.07 -0.19 -11.08
CA LEU A 304 16.39 -0.67 -10.68
C LEU A 304 17.47 0.29 -11.17
N ASP A 305 18.39 0.62 -10.27
CA ASP A 305 19.65 1.29 -10.57
C ASP A 305 20.68 0.23 -11.02
N PRO A 306 21.23 0.34 -12.23
CA PRO A 306 22.14 -0.68 -12.76
C PRO A 306 23.53 -0.69 -12.10
N GLU A 307 23.92 0.37 -11.39
CA GLU A 307 25.22 0.48 -10.74
C GLU A 307 25.18 -0.06 -9.30
N THR A 308 24.11 0.27 -8.57
CA THR A 308 23.98 -0.06 -7.15
C THR A 308 23.04 -1.23 -6.89
N GLY A 309 22.22 -1.59 -7.86
CA GLY A 309 21.10 -2.53 -7.70
C GLY A 309 19.93 -1.95 -6.91
N ALA A 310 20.03 -0.74 -6.36
CA ALA A 310 18.94 -0.17 -5.56
C ALA A 310 17.71 0.18 -6.39
N GLY A 311 16.53 0.06 -5.78
CA GLY A 311 15.26 0.46 -6.36
C GLY A 311 14.89 1.90 -6.01
N SER A 312 14.50 2.66 -7.03
CA SER A 312 13.97 4.02 -6.91
C SER A 312 12.60 4.11 -7.57
N GLU A 313 11.91 5.24 -7.38
CA GLU A 313 10.61 5.51 -8.03
C GLU A 313 9.61 4.34 -7.88
N GLY A 314 9.59 3.74 -6.69
CA GLY A 314 8.71 2.63 -6.38
C GLY A 314 7.29 3.12 -6.22
N VAL A 315 6.32 2.34 -6.71
CA VAL A 315 4.89 2.60 -6.59
C VAL A 315 4.17 1.31 -6.20
N ILE A 316 3.35 1.36 -5.16
CA ILE A 316 2.30 0.37 -4.88
C ILE A 316 0.99 1.01 -5.30
N ALA A 317 0.24 0.36 -6.18
CA ALA A 317 -1.05 0.82 -6.64
C ALA A 317 -2.09 -0.31 -6.63
N GLY A 318 -3.36 0.05 -6.62
CA GLY A 318 -4.46 -0.92 -6.74
C GLY A 318 -5.78 -0.38 -6.22
N ARG A 319 -6.75 -1.27 -6.10
CA ARG A 319 -8.08 -0.98 -5.57
C ARG A 319 -8.18 -1.55 -4.17
N TRP A 320 -8.52 -0.75 -3.17
CA TRP A 320 -8.68 -1.20 -1.78
C TRP A 320 -10.16 -1.32 -1.46
N PRO A 321 -10.73 -2.55 -1.41
CA PRO A 321 -12.16 -2.74 -1.16
C PRO A 321 -12.58 -2.15 0.19
N LEU A 322 -13.75 -1.53 0.24
CA LEU A 322 -14.24 -0.89 1.47
C LEU A 322 -14.34 -1.87 2.64
N ASP A 323 -14.75 -3.11 2.39
CA ASP A 323 -14.84 -4.15 3.43
C ASP A 323 -13.46 -4.47 4.02
N ASP A 324 -12.40 -4.48 3.20
CA ASP A 324 -11.03 -4.72 3.65
C ASP A 324 -10.45 -3.48 4.38
N ILE A 325 -10.82 -2.27 3.98
CA ILE A 325 -10.49 -1.04 4.74
C ILE A 325 -11.14 -1.10 6.13
N LEU A 326 -12.40 -1.48 6.23
CA LEU A 326 -13.10 -1.57 7.52
C LEU A 326 -12.44 -2.58 8.46
N VAL A 327 -11.95 -3.71 7.95
CA VAL A 327 -11.14 -4.64 8.75
C VAL A 327 -9.88 -3.96 9.29
N THR A 328 -9.17 -3.23 8.42
CA THR A 328 -7.96 -2.47 8.81
C THR A 328 -8.26 -1.43 9.90
N THR A 329 -9.42 -0.78 9.84
CA THR A 329 -9.80 0.25 10.83
C THR A 329 -9.94 -0.32 12.25
N ARG A 330 -10.30 -1.60 12.39
CA ARG A 330 -10.36 -2.29 13.69
C ARG A 330 -8.97 -2.50 14.30
N GLU A 331 -7.99 -2.82 13.46
CA GLU A 331 -6.59 -3.07 13.87
C GLU A 331 -5.91 -1.80 14.39
N ILE A 332 -6.34 -0.64 13.92
CA ILE A 332 -5.89 0.66 14.43
C ILE A 332 -6.76 1.20 15.59
N GLY A 333 -7.79 0.44 15.98
CA GLY A 333 -8.62 0.71 17.15
C GLY A 333 -9.82 1.62 16.92
N ILE A 334 -10.34 1.67 15.69
CA ILE A 334 -11.67 2.23 15.38
C ILE A 334 -12.66 1.04 15.37
N CYS A 335 -13.41 0.89 16.46
CA CYS A 335 -14.28 -0.26 16.69
C CYS A 335 -15.72 0.05 16.28
N GLU A 336 -16.52 -0.96 15.94
CA GLU A 336 -17.91 -0.77 15.44
C GLU A 336 -18.80 0.01 16.41
N GLU A 337 -18.56 -0.14 17.71
CA GLU A 337 -19.25 0.57 18.78
C GLU A 337 -18.82 2.04 18.94
N ASP A 338 -17.71 2.46 18.31
CA ASP A 338 -17.24 3.83 18.37
C ASP A 338 -18.15 4.73 17.53
N PRO A 339 -18.58 5.91 18.03
CA PRO A 339 -19.31 6.89 17.24
C PRO A 339 -18.58 7.30 15.95
N LEU A 340 -17.25 7.18 15.94
CA LEU A 340 -16.41 7.46 14.77
C LEU A 340 -16.55 6.40 13.67
N ALA A 341 -16.87 5.14 13.98
CA ALA A 341 -16.97 4.09 12.98
C ALA A 341 -18.08 4.35 11.96
N GLY A 342 -19.29 4.68 12.42
CA GLY A 342 -20.40 5.01 11.50
C GLY A 342 -20.13 6.26 10.64
N LEU A 343 -19.41 7.23 11.20
CA LEU A 343 -18.97 8.41 10.45
C LEU A 343 -17.93 8.04 9.40
N LEU A 344 -16.93 7.25 9.78
CA LEU A 344 -15.89 6.76 8.87
C LEU A 344 -16.50 5.94 7.72
N THR A 345 -17.39 4.99 8.00
CA THR A 345 -18.09 4.22 6.96
C THR A 345 -18.84 5.15 5.99
N THR A 346 -19.53 6.17 6.51
CA THR A 346 -20.23 7.15 5.66
C THR A 346 -19.25 7.95 4.79
N GLN A 347 -18.10 8.32 5.33
CA GLN A 347 -17.05 9.03 4.60
C GLN A 347 -16.42 8.12 3.54
N LEU A 348 -16.11 6.87 3.87
CA LEU A 348 -15.57 5.86 2.95
C LEU A 348 -16.48 5.64 1.75
N LEU A 349 -17.79 5.46 1.98
CA LEU A 349 -18.79 5.38 0.91
C LEU A 349 -18.93 6.69 0.09
N GLY A 350 -18.58 7.82 0.68
CA GLY A 350 -18.53 9.10 -0.02
C GLY A 350 -17.27 9.25 -0.87
N MET A 351 -16.17 8.62 -0.46
CA MET A 351 -14.88 8.69 -1.13
C MET A 351 -14.71 7.62 -2.21
N SER A 352 -15.45 6.50 -2.17
CA SER A 352 -15.32 5.43 -3.15
C SER A 352 -15.44 5.92 -4.58
N ASP A 353 -14.41 5.65 -5.37
CA ASP A 353 -14.20 6.15 -6.72
C ASP A 353 -14.13 5.03 -7.74
N VAL A 354 -13.77 3.83 -7.29
CA VAL A 354 -13.63 2.64 -8.13
C VAL A 354 -14.43 1.47 -7.54
N ARG A 355 -14.64 0.46 -8.37
CA ARG A 355 -15.13 -0.86 -8.00
C ARG A 355 -14.00 -1.69 -7.39
N ASP A 356 -14.34 -2.64 -6.53
CA ASP A 356 -13.38 -3.64 -6.07
C ASP A 356 -12.97 -4.58 -7.21
N GLU A 357 -13.90 -4.94 -8.09
CA GLU A 357 -13.62 -5.71 -9.31
C GLU A 357 -13.84 -4.84 -10.55
N ALA A 358 -12.84 -4.84 -11.44
CA ALA A 358 -12.93 -4.14 -12.71
C ALA A 358 -14.17 -4.61 -13.51
N PRO A 359 -14.91 -3.70 -14.14
CA PRO A 359 -16.12 -4.05 -14.88
C PRO A 359 -15.80 -4.95 -16.08
N GLU A 360 -16.58 -6.02 -16.26
CA GLU A 360 -16.59 -6.75 -17.53
C GLU A 360 -17.40 -5.99 -18.60
N ALA A 361 -17.07 -6.20 -19.87
CA ALA A 361 -17.76 -5.57 -20.98
C ALA A 361 -19.27 -5.89 -20.97
N GLY A 362 -20.10 -4.85 -20.90
CA GLY A 362 -21.57 -4.99 -20.88
C GLY A 362 -22.18 -5.18 -19.49
N GLU A 363 -21.38 -5.14 -18.42
CA GLU A 363 -21.93 -5.10 -17.07
C GLU A 363 -22.72 -3.80 -16.81
N PRO A 364 -23.80 -3.85 -16.03
CA PRO A 364 -24.50 -2.65 -15.60
C PRO A 364 -23.63 -1.82 -14.66
N VAL A 365 -23.75 -0.49 -14.75
CA VAL A 365 -23.11 0.44 -13.81
C VAL A 365 -23.59 0.15 -12.38
N ARG A 366 -22.64 0.07 -11.43
CA ARG A 366 -22.89 -0.18 -10.00
C ARG A 366 -22.34 0.96 -9.14
N GLU A 367 -22.66 0.98 -7.85
CA GLU A 367 -22.02 1.89 -6.89
C GLU A 367 -20.54 1.52 -6.69
N CYS A 368 -19.70 2.53 -6.52
CA CYS A 368 -18.28 2.34 -6.18
C CYS A 368 -18.14 1.75 -4.78
N ASN A 369 -17.33 0.71 -4.62
CA ASN A 369 -17.15 -0.05 -3.38
C ASN A 369 -15.67 -0.33 -3.05
N ALA A 370 -14.75 0.42 -3.66
CA ALA A 370 -13.35 0.45 -3.31
C ALA A 370 -12.80 1.88 -3.40
N LEU A 371 -11.60 2.08 -2.85
CA LEU A 371 -10.80 3.28 -3.05
C LEU A 371 -9.60 2.94 -3.92
N SER A 372 -9.29 3.81 -4.88
CA SER A 372 -7.99 3.77 -5.53
C SER A 372 -6.87 4.13 -4.55
N LEU A 373 -5.76 3.40 -4.64
CA LEU A 373 -4.59 3.59 -3.79
C LEU A 373 -3.35 3.72 -4.65
N GLY A 374 -2.54 4.74 -4.34
CA GLY A 374 -1.16 4.89 -4.80
C GLY A 374 -0.27 5.28 -3.63
N ALA A 375 0.88 4.61 -3.47
CA ALA A 375 1.90 4.97 -2.49
C ALA A 375 3.29 4.81 -3.09
N SER A 376 4.18 5.80 -2.89
CA SER A 376 5.54 5.72 -3.40
C SER A 376 6.51 5.16 -2.38
N PHE A 377 7.59 4.54 -2.83
CA PHE A 377 8.63 3.96 -1.97
C PHE A 377 10.00 3.88 -2.65
N ARG A 378 11.00 3.43 -1.90
CA ARG A 378 12.33 3.02 -2.38
C ARG A 378 12.61 1.58 -1.99
N ALA A 379 13.36 0.85 -2.80
CA ALA A 379 13.77 -0.52 -2.50
C ALA A 379 15.27 -0.55 -2.22
N THR A 380 15.70 -0.93 -1.03
CA THR A 380 17.12 -1.05 -0.69
C THR A 380 17.55 -2.50 -0.79
N PRO A 381 18.62 -2.85 -1.51
CA PRO A 381 19.08 -4.22 -1.60
C PRO A 381 19.52 -4.70 -0.21
N VAL A 382 19.31 -5.97 0.09
CA VAL A 382 19.69 -6.61 1.35
C VAL A 382 20.08 -8.06 1.11
N ARG A 383 20.66 -8.69 2.13
CA ARG A 383 21.01 -10.11 2.14
C ARG A 383 20.03 -10.88 3.01
N PHE A 384 19.54 -12.00 2.50
CA PHE A 384 18.64 -12.88 3.26
C PHE A 384 19.41 -13.68 4.32
N ALA A 385 19.06 -13.48 5.59
CA ALA A 385 19.68 -14.15 6.73
C ALA A 385 18.93 -15.42 7.16
N GLY A 386 17.62 -15.49 6.89
CA GLY A 386 16.76 -16.59 7.28
C GLY A 386 15.34 -16.13 7.62
N THR A 387 14.59 -17.00 8.26
CA THR A 387 13.23 -16.71 8.74
C THR A 387 13.18 -16.62 10.26
N ALA A 388 12.21 -15.88 10.78
CA ALA A 388 11.90 -15.84 12.21
C ALA A 388 10.40 -15.61 12.45
N PRO A 389 9.87 -15.98 13.62
CA PRO A 389 8.52 -15.59 14.01
C PRO A 389 8.42 -14.05 14.08
N GLY A 390 7.39 -13.49 13.45
CA GLY A 390 7.07 -12.07 13.57
C GLY A 390 6.11 -11.77 14.71
N ALA A 391 5.93 -10.49 15.03
CA ALA A 391 4.90 -10.07 15.97
C ALA A 391 3.50 -10.39 15.42
N ASP A 392 2.62 -10.96 16.23
CA ASP A 392 1.25 -11.23 15.79
C ASP A 392 0.51 -9.91 15.48
N PRO A 393 -0.27 -9.84 14.37
CA PRO A 393 -1.18 -8.73 14.14
C PRO A 393 -2.16 -8.59 15.30
N ILE A 394 -2.39 -7.36 15.76
CA ILE A 394 -3.28 -7.08 16.88
C ILE A 394 -4.60 -6.54 16.34
N ASP A 395 -5.73 -7.25 16.60
CA ASP A 395 -7.05 -6.62 16.56
C ASP A 395 -7.23 -5.85 17.88
N VAL A 396 -7.04 -4.53 17.82
CA VAL A 396 -7.15 -3.65 18.99
C VAL A 396 -8.57 -3.68 19.58
N CYS A 397 -9.60 -3.87 18.76
CA CYS A 397 -10.97 -3.94 19.23
C CYS A 397 -11.25 -5.24 19.97
N GLU A 398 -10.73 -6.37 19.48
CA GLU A 398 -10.81 -7.65 20.18
C GLU A 398 -10.04 -7.63 21.50
N ALA A 399 -8.83 -7.05 21.50
CA ALA A 399 -8.03 -6.90 22.72
C ALA A 399 -8.77 -6.10 23.80
N ARG A 400 -9.42 -4.98 23.43
CA ARG A 400 -10.23 -4.17 24.36
C ARG A 400 -11.44 -4.92 24.91
N ALA A 401 -12.11 -5.72 24.09
CA ALA A 401 -13.27 -6.49 24.54
C ALA A 401 -12.87 -7.53 25.61
N GLY A 402 -11.66 -8.10 25.51
CA GLY A 402 -11.13 -9.06 26.47
C GLY A 402 -10.74 -8.48 27.84
N GLU A 403 -10.37 -7.20 27.90
CA GLU A 403 -10.02 -6.52 29.17
C GLU A 403 -11.24 -6.14 30.03
N GLY A 404 -12.44 -6.20 29.46
CA GLY A 404 -13.71 -5.86 30.12
C GLY A 404 -14.39 -7.00 30.88
N THR A 405 -13.84 -8.22 30.85
CA THR A 405 -14.33 -9.42 31.56
C THR A 405 -13.42 -9.81 32.71
#